data_AF-A0A0F9J3L5-F1
#
_entry.id   AF-A0A0F9J3L5-F1
#
_cell.length_a   1.000
_cell.length_b   1.000
_cell.length_c   1.000
_cell.angle_alpha   90.00
_cell.angle_beta   90.00
_cell.angle_gamma   90.00
#
_symmetry.space_group_name_H-M   'P 1'
#
loop_
_entity.id
_entity.type
_entity.pdbx_description
1 polymer ?
#
loop_
_entity_poly.entity_id
_entity_poly.type
_entity_poly.pdbx_seq_one_letter_code
_entity_poly.pdbx_strand_id
1 'polypeptide(L)'
;ERIDRSSLIRKFLIAQIQEYRLKASGEKYRKGLVSLAEAATLAKVSIYKMMEYVEREKIQAPSLTNHEMEEDLKRSKKIFEEIK
;
A
#
# COMPACT_ATOMS: atom_id res chain seq x y z
N GLU A 1 27.23 17.87 -15.27
CA GLU A 1 27.43 17.14 -14.01
C GLU A 1 27.59 15.65 -14.30
N ARG A 2 28.77 15.05 -14.10
CA ARG A 2 28.98 13.59 -14.26
C ARG A 2 28.57 12.92 -12.94
N ILE A 3 27.47 12.18 -12.94
CA ILE A 3 27.04 11.44 -11.74
C ILE A 3 28.04 10.32 -11.48
N ASP A 4 28.56 10.25 -10.26
CA ASP A 4 29.45 9.18 -9.81
C ASP A 4 28.76 7.80 -9.86
N ARG A 5 29.52 6.76 -10.22
CA ARG A 5 28.99 5.39 -10.38
C ARG A 5 28.37 4.86 -9.09
N SER A 6 28.97 5.16 -7.93
CA SER A 6 28.45 4.72 -6.64
C SER A 6 27.13 5.40 -6.32
N SER A 7 26.98 6.66 -6.72
CA SER A 7 25.72 7.40 -6.59
C SER A 7 24.61 6.82 -7.46
N LEU A 8 24.92 6.39 -8.68
CA LEU A 8 23.96 5.70 -9.56
C LEU A 8 23.52 4.35 -8.96
N ILE A 9 24.46 3.54 -8.50
CA ILE A 9 24.16 2.23 -7.88
C ILE A 9 23.26 2.41 -6.66
N ARG A 10 23.57 3.40 -5.80
CA ARG A 10 22.77 3.66 -4.60
C ARG A 10 21.34 4.07 -4.93
N LYS A 11 21.16 4.99 -5.89
CA LYS A 11 19.83 5.40 -6.38
C LYS A 11 19.03 4.21 -6.92
N PHE A 12 19.67 3.37 -7.72
CA PHE A 12 19.06 2.16 -8.26
C PHE A 12 18.61 1.20 -7.15
N LEU A 13 19.48 0.89 -6.20
CA LEU A 13 19.17 -0.01 -5.08
C LEU A 13 17.99 0.50 -4.24
N ILE A 14 17.93 1.80 -3.95
CA ILE A 14 16.81 2.40 -3.20
C ILE A 14 15.50 2.21 -3.96
N ALA A 15 15.50 2.44 -5.28
CA ALA A 15 14.32 2.22 -6.11
C ALA A 15 13.87 0.75 -6.11
N GLN A 16 14.80 -0.19 -6.24
CA GLN A 16 14.49 -1.62 -6.22
C GLN A 16 13.95 -2.10 -4.86
N ILE A 17 14.50 -1.60 -3.74
CA ILE A 17 14.00 -1.92 -2.40
C ILE A 17 12.56 -1.40 -2.21
N GLN A 18 12.24 -0.22 -2.76
CA GLN A 18 10.87 0.29 -2.72
C GLN A 18 9.93 -0.56 -3.57
N GLU A 19 10.32 -0.90 -4.80
CA GLU A 19 9.50 -1.72 -5.70
C GLU A 19 9.25 -3.13 -5.13
N TYR A 20 10.27 -3.75 -4.53
CA TYR A 20 10.14 -5.03 -3.84
C TYR A 20 9.08 -4.99 -2.72
N ARG A 21 9.07 -3.92 -1.93
CA ARG A 21 8.11 -3.72 -0.84
C ARG A 21 6.69 -3.45 -1.34
N LEU A 22 6.56 -2.66 -2.41
CA LEU A 22 5.28 -2.44 -3.09
C LEU A 22 4.69 -3.76 -3.59
N LYS A 23 5.51 -4.58 -4.26
CA LYS A 23 5.09 -5.92 -4.71
C LYS A 23 4.62 -6.80 -3.56
N ALA A 24 5.41 -6.95 -2.51
CA ALA A 24 5.05 -7.78 -1.36
C ALA A 24 3.76 -7.31 -0.66
N SER A 25 3.57 -6.00 -0.52
CA SER A 25 2.39 -5.42 0.14
C SER A 25 1.16 -5.43 -0.76
N GLY A 26 1.35 -5.22 -2.07
CA GLY A 26 0.31 -5.31 -3.09
C GLY A 26 -0.30 -6.70 -3.20
N GLU A 27 0.50 -7.76 -3.04
CA GLU A 27 -0.03 -9.13 -2.98
C GLU A 27 -0.93 -9.37 -1.75
N LYS A 28 -0.60 -8.78 -0.60
CA LYS A 28 -1.46 -8.87 0.59
C LYS A 28 -2.77 -8.12 0.38
N TYR A 29 -2.70 -6.93 -0.23
CA TYR A 29 -3.88 -6.16 -0.62
C TYR A 29 -4.76 -6.92 -1.63
N ARG A 30 -4.18 -7.51 -2.67
CA ARG A 30 -4.89 -8.33 -3.66
C ARG A 30 -5.68 -9.47 -3.02
N LYS A 31 -5.14 -10.05 -1.94
CA LYS A 31 -5.77 -11.14 -1.19
C LYS A 31 -6.82 -10.66 -0.17
N GLY A 32 -7.03 -9.34 -0.04
CA GLY A 32 -7.92 -8.77 0.96
C GLY A 32 -7.41 -8.90 2.40
N LEU A 33 -6.12 -9.23 2.60
CA LEU A 33 -5.55 -9.46 3.94
C LEU A 33 -5.26 -8.15 4.69
N VAL A 34 -5.16 -7.06 3.95
CA VAL A 34 -4.87 -5.72 4.47
C VAL A 34 -5.62 -4.69 3.61
N SER A 35 -6.00 -3.57 4.22
CA SER A 35 -6.49 -2.40 3.50
C SER A 35 -5.40 -1.75 2.65
N LEU A 36 -5.79 -0.87 1.72
CA LEU A 36 -4.83 -0.12 0.90
C LEU A 36 -3.91 0.77 1.76
N ALA A 37 -4.44 1.35 2.84
CA ALA A 37 -3.70 2.18 3.80
C ALA A 37 -2.65 1.37 4.59
N GLU A 38 -3.03 0.18 5.06
CA GLU A 38 -2.09 -0.74 5.72
C GLU A 38 -1.02 -1.24 4.75
N ALA A 39 -1.39 -1.54 3.49
CA ALA A 39 -0.42 -1.94 2.47
C ALA A 39 0.60 -0.82 2.16
N ALA A 40 0.17 0.44 2.10
CA ALA A 40 1.06 1.58 1.95
C ALA A 40 2.03 1.71 3.14
N THR A 41 1.51 1.52 4.35
CA THR A 41 2.30 1.53 5.60
C THR A 41 3.35 0.42 5.61
N LEU A 42 2.97 -0.81 5.23
CA LEU A 42 3.88 -1.95 5.11
C LEU A 42 4.98 -1.71 4.05
N ALA A 43 4.62 -1.09 2.93
CA ALA A 43 5.57 -0.73 1.89
C ALA A 43 6.47 0.47 2.25
N LYS A 44 6.14 1.20 3.32
CA LYS A 44 6.74 2.47 3.75
C LYS A 44 6.68 3.53 2.65
N VAL A 45 5.50 3.68 2.03
CA VAL A 45 5.21 4.72 1.04
C VAL A 45 3.94 5.48 1.44
N SER A 46 3.70 6.62 0.81
CA SER A 46 2.42 7.31 0.96
C SER A 46 1.28 6.50 0.36
N ILE A 47 0.05 6.74 0.84
CA ILE A 47 -1.15 6.11 0.28
C ILE A 47 -1.29 6.38 -1.23
N TYR A 48 -0.95 7.59 -1.69
CA TYR A 48 -0.97 7.95 -3.11
C TYR A 48 -0.02 7.10 -3.96
N LYS A 49 1.17 6.78 -3.45
CA LYS A 49 2.13 5.93 -4.18
C LYS A 49 1.61 4.50 -4.27
N MET A 50 0.92 4.03 -3.23
CA MET A 50 0.26 2.72 -3.26
C MET A 50 -0.91 2.70 -4.25
N MET A 51 -1.71 3.77 -4.32
CA MET A 51 -2.79 3.93 -5.32
C MET A 51 -2.24 3.86 -6.75
N GLU A 52 -1.19 4.63 -7.06
CA GLU A 52 -0.52 4.61 -8.36
C GLU A 52 0.01 3.20 -8.69
N TYR A 53 0.59 2.52 -7.69
CA TYR A 53 1.09 1.16 -7.86
C TYR A 53 -0.03 0.16 -8.20
N VAL A 54 -1.12 0.14 -7.43
CA VAL A 54 -2.22 -0.82 -7.68
C VAL A 54 -2.95 -0.54 -8.98
N GLU A 55 -3.04 0.73 -9.40
CA GLU A 55 -3.59 1.11 -10.70
C GLU A 55 -2.68 0.62 -11.84
N ARG A 56 -1.38 0.91 -11.77
CA ARG A 56 -0.38 0.49 -12.77
C ARG A 56 -0.32 -1.03 -12.93
N GLU A 57 -0.33 -1.75 -11.83
CA GLU A 57 -0.24 -3.22 -11.81
C GLU A 57 -1.62 -3.91 -11.93
N LYS A 58 -2.69 -3.13 -12.10
CA LYS A 58 -4.09 -3.61 -12.21
C LYS A 58 -4.51 -4.54 -11.08
N ILE A 59 -4.12 -4.19 -9.85
CA ILE A 59 -4.43 -4.94 -8.65
C ILE A 59 -5.78 -4.47 -8.11
N GLN A 60 -6.73 -5.39 -8.06
CA GLN A 60 -8.02 -5.19 -7.40
C GLN A 60 -8.07 -6.04 -6.14
N ALA A 61 -8.60 -5.48 -5.05
CA ALA A 61 -8.94 -6.24 -3.86
C ALA A 61 -10.24 -7.02 -4.11
N PRO A 62 -10.49 -8.10 -3.35
CA PRO A 62 -11.76 -8.81 -3.41
C PRO A 62 -12.90 -7.86 -3.02
N SER A 63 -14.06 -8.03 -3.66
CA SER A 63 -15.28 -7.35 -3.24
C SER A 63 -15.66 -7.80 -1.83
N LEU A 64 -15.94 -6.85 -0.94
CA LEU A 64 -16.48 -7.16 0.38
C LEU A 64 -17.90 -7.71 0.25
N THR A 65 -18.23 -8.68 1.09
CA THR A 65 -19.62 -9.07 1.32
C THR A 65 -20.34 -7.97 2.11
N ASN A 66 -21.68 -7.96 2.04
CA ASN A 66 -22.49 -7.01 2.82
C ASN A 66 -22.17 -7.05 4.32
N HIS A 67 -21.93 -8.24 4.86
CA HIS A 67 -21.59 -8.41 6.27
C HIS A 67 -20.22 -7.81 6.61
N GLU A 68 -19.19 -8.06 5.79
CA GLU A 68 -17.86 -7.49 6.00
C GLU A 68 -17.88 -5.96 5.91
N MET A 69 -18.65 -5.42 4.95
CA MET A 69 -18.82 -3.99 4.79
C MET A 69 -19.52 -3.35 6.00
N GLU A 70 -20.54 -4.00 6.57
CA GLU A 70 -21.23 -3.55 7.79
C GLU A 70 -20.27 -3.50 9.00
N GLU A 71 -19.45 -4.54 9.17
CA GLU A 71 -18.48 -4.62 10.27
C GLU A 71 -17.38 -3.55 10.16
N ASP A 72 -16.87 -3.30 8.96
CA ASP A 72 -15.90 -2.22 8.70
C ASP A 72 -16.49 -0.84 9.00
N LEU A 73 -17.77 -0.62 8.66
CA LEU A 73 -18.47 0.63 8.96
C LEU A 73 -18.64 0.84 10.47
N LYS A 74 -19.03 -0.20 11.22
CA LYS A 74 -19.14 -0.16 12.67
C LYS A 74 -17.80 0.13 13.34
N ARG A 75 -16.72 -0.52 12.91
CA ARG A 75 -15.36 -0.27 13.41
C ARG A 75 -14.94 1.18 13.17
N SER A 76 -15.15 1.67 11.95
CA SER A 76 -14.83 3.05 11.57
C SER A 76 -15.59 4.05 12.43
N LYS A 77 -16.88 3.81 12.69
CA LYS A 77 -17.71 4.63 13.58
C LYS A 77 -17.17 4.65 15.02
N LYS A 78 -16.80 3.50 15.56
CA LYS A 78 -16.23 3.39 16.93
C LYS A 78 -14.93 4.19 17.05
N ILE A 79 -14.02 4.05 16.10
CA ILE A 79 -12.75 4.82 16.07
C ILE A 79 -13.03 6.31 16.00
N PHE A 80 -14.00 6.74 15.19
CA PHE A 80 -14.39 8.14 15.08
C PHE A 80 -14.96 8.70 16.39
N GLU A 81 -15.75 7.91 17.12
CA GLU A 81 -16.27 8.28 18.44
C GLU A 81 -15.17 8.35 19.50
N GLU A 82 -14.14 7.49 19.45
CA GLU A 82 -13.02 7.49 20.39
C GLU A 82 -12.04 8.66 20.20
N ILE A 83 -11.99 9.24 19.00
CA ILE A 83 -11.14 10.40 18.68
C ILE A 83 -11.82 11.74 19.04
N LYS A 84 -13.15 11.72 19.22
CA LYS A 84 -13.96 12.89 19.54
C LYS A 84 -14.00 13.17 21.04
#